data_AF-A0A409WXB8-F1
#
_entry.id   AF-A0A409WXB8-F1
#
_cell.length_a   1.000
_cell.length_b   1.000
_cell.length_c   1.000
_cell.angle_alpha   90.00
_cell.angle_beta   90.00
_cell.angle_gamma   90.00
#
_symmetry.space_group_name_H-M   'P 1'
#
loop_
_entity.id
_entity.type
_entity.pdbx_description
1 polymer ?
#
loop_
_entity_poly.entity_id
_entity_poly.type
_entity_poly.pdbx_seq_one_letter_code
_entity_poly.pdbx_strand_id
1 'polypeptide(L)'
;METTEVILDAPASIHLRELADLTSHVYKLLRPWCFSEQSGLAIFKPIRVQALSYVQAIDFSITAAQNGFNFCEDVLAFADLLDSSDEIQRQDYLRELVGLAQQAAENAEKAKDKFRNVRMIVGKLVRDAQKQQSMNASKSSEKQLKELEEGVTMLESFSACISTHISWWTTVYMGHKSQVMRLDPVVVRYNTIRNQGVVNKWKQLRQEYVDYTYKVSFRCRFLSIHNFC
;
A
#
# COMPACT_ATOMS: atom_id res chain seq x y z
N MET A 1 -30.13 -11.98 14.80
CA MET A 1 -28.66 -11.92 14.77
C MET A 1 -28.26 -11.83 13.32
N GLU A 2 -27.67 -10.71 12.89
CA GLU A 2 -27.05 -10.63 11.56
C GLU A 2 -25.78 -11.48 11.58
N THR A 3 -25.79 -12.57 10.82
CA THR A 3 -24.58 -13.32 10.51
C THR A 3 -23.77 -12.47 9.54
N THR A 4 -22.71 -11.82 10.03
CA THR A 4 -21.69 -11.23 9.15
C THR A 4 -21.18 -12.39 8.29
N GLU A 5 -21.27 -12.29 6.97
CA GLU A 5 -20.77 -13.31 6.05
C GLU A 5 -19.38 -12.93 5.55
N VAL A 6 -18.56 -13.92 5.24
CA VAL A 6 -17.30 -13.67 4.56
C VAL A 6 -17.57 -13.22 3.13
N ILE A 7 -17.02 -12.06 2.79
CA ILE A 7 -17.07 -11.50 1.45
C ILE A 7 -15.87 -12.06 0.65
N LEU A 8 -16.10 -13.16 -0.06
CA LEU A 8 -15.18 -13.64 -1.12
C LEU A 8 -15.46 -12.98 -2.48
N ASP A 9 -16.21 -11.88 -2.50
CA ASP A 9 -16.41 -11.09 -3.70
C ASP A 9 -15.20 -10.19 -3.92
N ALA A 10 -14.60 -10.30 -5.10
CA ALA A 10 -13.57 -9.38 -5.55
C ALA A 10 -14.17 -7.95 -5.63
N PRO A 11 -13.43 -6.93 -5.17
CA PRO A 11 -13.86 -5.53 -5.27
C PRO A 11 -14.10 -5.12 -6.71
N ALA A 12 -15.06 -4.22 -6.91
CA ALA A 12 -15.43 -3.74 -8.25
C ALA A 12 -14.29 -2.97 -8.95
N SER A 13 -13.43 -2.29 -8.19
CA SER A 13 -12.23 -1.65 -8.71
C SER A 13 -11.24 -1.36 -7.58
N ILE A 14 -10.00 -1.79 -7.75
CA ILE A 14 -8.87 -1.25 -6.99
C ILE A 14 -8.03 -0.47 -8.01
N HIS A 15 -7.83 0.83 -7.79
CA HIS A 15 -7.10 1.69 -8.73
C HIS A 15 -5.57 1.43 -8.74
N LEU A 16 -5.15 0.16 -8.80
CA LEU A 16 -3.75 -0.29 -8.70
C LEU A 16 -2.86 0.28 -9.82
N ARG A 17 -3.44 0.52 -11.00
CA ARG A 17 -2.71 1.19 -12.10
C ARG A 17 -2.36 2.63 -11.75
N GLU A 18 -3.34 3.38 -11.26
CA GLU A 18 -3.15 4.77 -10.81
C GLU A 18 -2.16 4.81 -9.64
N LEU A 19 -2.28 3.86 -8.70
CA LEU A 19 -1.34 3.71 -7.60
C LEU A 19 0.09 3.50 -8.11
N ALA A 20 0.32 2.62 -9.08
CA ALA A 20 1.66 2.39 -9.66
C ALA A 20 2.27 3.67 -10.28
N ASP A 21 1.43 4.42 -11.00
CA ASP A 21 1.85 5.64 -11.66
C ASP A 21 2.15 6.74 -10.63
N LEU A 22 1.31 6.91 -9.62
CA LEU A 22 1.55 7.83 -8.50
C LEU A 22 2.81 7.45 -7.71
N THR A 23 3.00 6.16 -7.38
CA THR A 23 4.22 5.66 -6.71
C THR A 23 5.46 6.09 -7.47
N SER A 24 5.45 5.95 -8.80
CA SER A 24 6.58 6.36 -9.65
C SER A 24 6.88 7.86 -9.55
N HIS A 25 5.85 8.70 -9.54
CA HIS A 25 6.03 10.15 -9.47
C HIS A 25 6.47 10.61 -8.07
N VAL A 26 5.86 10.07 -7.02
CA VAL A 26 6.26 10.31 -5.63
C VAL A 26 7.72 9.91 -5.44
N TYR A 27 8.14 8.77 -5.97
CA TYR A 27 9.53 8.35 -5.87
C TYR A 27 10.50 9.33 -6.54
N LYS A 28 10.18 9.81 -7.74
CA LYS A 28 10.99 10.82 -8.43
C LYS A 28 11.09 12.11 -7.62
N LEU A 29 10.00 12.52 -6.98
CA LEU A 29 9.94 13.71 -6.12
C LEU A 29 10.83 13.56 -4.87
N LEU A 30 10.83 12.38 -4.25
CA LEU A 30 11.55 12.13 -3.00
C LEU A 30 13.04 11.82 -3.20
N ARG A 31 13.41 11.25 -4.35
CA ARG A 31 14.78 10.78 -4.64
C ARG A 31 15.87 11.81 -4.34
N PRO A 32 15.77 13.10 -4.74
CA PRO A 32 16.81 14.08 -4.45
C PRO A 32 17.05 14.26 -2.94
N TRP A 33 16.01 14.14 -2.12
CA TRP A 33 16.07 14.32 -0.68
C TRP A 33 16.65 13.11 0.06
N CYS A 34 16.56 11.93 -0.53
CA CYS A 34 17.12 10.72 0.05
C CYS A 34 18.59 10.52 -0.29
N PHE A 35 19.03 10.91 -1.50
CA PHE A 35 20.32 10.51 -2.07
C PHE A 35 21.23 11.64 -2.55
N SER A 36 20.80 12.90 -2.58
CA SER A 36 21.67 14.01 -2.96
C SER A 36 22.70 14.29 -1.86
N GLU A 37 23.93 14.65 -2.22
CA GLU A 37 24.93 15.16 -1.26
C GLU A 37 24.40 16.38 -0.49
N GLN A 38 23.61 17.24 -1.15
CA GLN A 38 23.01 18.41 -0.52
C GLN A 38 22.06 18.02 0.62
N SER A 39 21.40 16.85 0.56
CA SER A 39 20.53 16.36 1.64
C SER A 39 21.29 16.04 2.94
N GLY A 40 22.62 15.95 2.88
CA GLY A 40 23.50 15.81 4.04
C GLY A 40 23.70 17.10 4.84
N LEU A 41 23.36 18.27 4.29
CA LEU A 41 23.46 19.53 5.00
C LEU A 41 22.48 19.56 6.18
N ALA A 42 22.91 20.15 7.30
CA ALA A 42 22.12 20.21 8.53
C ALA A 42 20.71 20.80 8.32
N ILE A 43 20.60 21.80 7.45
CA ILE A 43 19.34 22.48 7.11
C ILE A 43 18.33 21.56 6.41
N PHE A 44 18.80 20.55 5.65
CA PHE A 44 17.96 19.62 4.89
C PHE A 44 17.76 18.27 5.58
N LYS A 45 18.45 18.01 6.69
CA LYS A 45 18.31 16.78 7.47
C LYS A 45 16.84 16.47 7.84
N PRO A 46 16.01 17.44 8.29
CA PRO A 46 14.59 17.17 8.57
C PRO A 46 13.79 16.74 7.33
N ILE A 47 14.06 17.36 6.17
CA ILE A 47 13.42 17.00 4.89
C ILE A 47 13.84 15.59 4.48
N ARG A 48 15.13 15.25 4.60
CA ARG A 48 15.63 13.91 4.32
C ARG A 48 14.96 12.85 5.19
N VAL A 49 14.86 13.08 6.50
CA VAL A 49 14.18 12.16 7.43
C VAL A 49 12.73 11.94 7.00
N GLN A 50 12.01 13.01 6.66
CA GLN A 50 10.63 12.89 6.21
C GLN A 50 10.52 12.17 4.86
N ALA A 51 11.41 12.44 3.90
CA ALA A 51 11.44 11.77 2.61
C ALA A 51 11.69 10.26 2.76
N LEU A 52 12.62 9.86 3.61
CA LEU A 52 12.85 8.44 3.95
C LEU A 52 11.62 7.80 4.59
N SER A 53 10.90 8.53 5.46
CA SER A 53 9.64 8.07 6.03
C SER A 53 8.56 7.84 4.98
N TYR A 54 8.50 8.65 3.92
CA TYR A 54 7.57 8.44 2.80
C TYR A 54 8.01 7.29 1.88
N VAL A 55 9.31 7.08 1.67
CA VAL A 55 9.82 5.91 0.95
C VAL A 55 9.46 4.62 1.71
N GLN A 56 9.65 4.58 3.03
CA GLN A 56 9.22 3.45 3.84
C GLN A 56 7.71 3.16 3.73
N ALA A 57 6.90 4.21 3.59
CA ALA A 57 5.46 4.06 3.38
C ALA A 57 5.11 3.46 2.00
N ILE A 58 5.90 3.76 0.96
CA ILE A 58 5.81 3.08 -0.33
C ILE A 58 6.13 1.59 -0.17
N ASP A 59 7.17 1.24 0.59
CA ASP A 59 7.52 -0.17 0.83
C ASP A 59 6.36 -0.92 1.51
N PHE A 60 5.74 -0.32 2.53
CA PHE A 60 4.54 -0.90 3.14
C PHE A 60 3.38 -1.08 2.15
N SER A 61 3.18 -0.14 1.23
CA SER A 61 2.18 -0.27 0.15
C SER A 61 2.52 -1.41 -0.82
N ILE A 62 3.80 -1.62 -1.15
CA ILE A 62 4.25 -2.75 -1.97
C ILE A 62 3.97 -4.08 -1.26
N THR A 63 4.33 -4.19 0.01
CA THR A 63 4.09 -5.41 0.80
C THR A 63 2.60 -5.69 0.92
N ALA A 64 1.75 -4.67 1.14
CA ALA A 64 0.30 -4.84 1.14
C ALA A 64 -0.22 -5.37 -0.21
N ALA A 65 0.32 -4.88 -1.32
CA ALA A 65 -0.03 -5.37 -2.65
C ALA A 65 0.46 -6.81 -2.93
N GLN A 66 1.63 -7.19 -2.42
CA GLN A 66 2.12 -8.57 -2.50
C GLN A 66 1.23 -9.53 -1.70
N ASN A 67 0.81 -9.13 -0.49
CA ASN A 67 -0.17 -9.88 0.28
C ASN A 67 -1.50 -9.99 -0.47
N GLY A 68 -1.89 -8.94 -1.20
CA GLY A 68 -3.06 -8.99 -2.07
C GLY A 68 -2.96 -9.94 -3.24
N PHE A 69 -1.80 -10.01 -3.88
CA PHE A 69 -1.52 -11.03 -4.88
C PHE A 69 -1.66 -12.45 -4.29
N ASN A 70 -1.00 -12.72 -3.16
CA ASN A 70 -1.06 -14.02 -2.49
C ASN A 70 -2.50 -14.37 -2.09
N PHE A 71 -3.25 -13.41 -1.56
CA PHE A 71 -4.66 -13.60 -1.22
C PHE A 71 -5.48 -13.98 -2.47
N CYS A 72 -5.23 -13.34 -3.63
CA CYS A 72 -5.92 -13.71 -4.86
C CYS A 72 -5.56 -15.13 -5.32
N GLU A 73 -4.28 -15.50 -5.27
CA GLU A 73 -3.82 -16.86 -5.58
C GLU A 73 -4.51 -17.88 -4.69
N ASP A 74 -4.59 -17.60 -3.39
CA ASP A 74 -5.20 -18.50 -2.43
C ASP A 74 -6.71 -18.61 -2.66
N VAL A 75 -7.41 -17.50 -2.92
CA VAL A 75 -8.84 -17.56 -3.26
C VAL A 75 -9.10 -18.37 -4.53
N LEU A 76 -8.21 -18.29 -5.53
CA LEU A 76 -8.33 -19.07 -6.76
C LEU A 76 -8.05 -20.56 -6.53
N ALA A 77 -7.01 -20.89 -5.77
CA ALA A 77 -6.71 -22.27 -5.38
C ALA A 77 -7.84 -22.86 -4.52
N PHE A 78 -8.43 -22.05 -3.64
CA PHE A 78 -9.62 -22.43 -2.88
C PHE A 78 -10.78 -22.80 -3.79
N ALA A 79 -11.04 -21.99 -4.83
CA ALA A 79 -12.11 -22.25 -5.79
C ALA A 79 -11.96 -23.61 -6.47
N ASP A 80 -10.73 -23.99 -6.83
CA ASP A 80 -10.42 -25.28 -7.45
C ASP A 80 -10.55 -26.46 -6.46
N LEU A 81 -10.26 -26.22 -5.17
CA LEU A 81 -10.31 -27.23 -4.11
C LEU A 81 -11.74 -27.51 -3.60
N LEU A 82 -12.70 -26.61 -3.85
CA LEU A 82 -14.04 -26.66 -3.25
C LEU A 82 -14.76 -27.98 -3.43
N ASP A 83 -14.64 -28.61 -4.59
CA ASP A 83 -15.40 -29.84 -4.87
C ASP A 83 -14.65 -31.11 -4.43
N SER A 84 -13.38 -31.01 -4.07
CA SER A 84 -12.53 -32.13 -3.63
C SER A 84 -12.12 -32.10 -2.16
N SER A 85 -12.47 -31.05 -1.42
CA SER A 85 -12.14 -30.88 0.01
C SER A 85 -13.31 -31.14 0.94
N ASP A 86 -13.00 -31.53 2.18
CA ASP A 86 -13.96 -31.54 3.27
C ASP A 86 -14.08 -30.16 3.95
N GLU A 87 -15.05 -30.02 4.85
CA GLU A 87 -15.30 -28.75 5.54
C GLU A 87 -14.13 -28.32 6.44
N ILE A 88 -13.40 -29.26 7.05
CA ILE A 88 -12.27 -28.94 7.94
C ILE A 88 -11.16 -28.29 7.13
N GLN A 89 -10.79 -28.91 6.01
CA GLN A 89 -9.80 -28.39 5.07
C GLN A 89 -10.20 -27.00 4.55
N ARG A 90 -11.48 -26.80 4.24
CA ARG A 90 -11.96 -25.48 3.79
C ARG A 90 -11.86 -24.42 4.87
N GLN A 91 -12.21 -24.76 6.11
CA GLN A 91 -12.12 -23.84 7.25
C GLN A 91 -10.67 -23.48 7.58
N ASP A 92 -9.75 -24.44 7.52
CA ASP A 92 -8.32 -24.17 7.70
C ASP A 92 -7.80 -23.20 6.64
N TYR A 93 -8.16 -23.43 5.38
CA TYR A 93 -7.81 -22.54 4.26
C TYR A 93 -8.35 -21.12 4.44
N LEU A 94 -9.61 -21.00 4.87
CA LEU A 94 -10.23 -19.71 5.12
C LEU A 94 -9.54 -18.95 6.25
N ARG A 95 -9.04 -19.62 7.30
CA ARG A 95 -8.28 -18.97 8.38
C ARG A 95 -6.96 -18.39 7.89
N GLU A 96 -6.26 -19.09 6.98
CA GLU A 96 -5.03 -18.59 6.37
C GLU A 96 -5.28 -17.31 5.56
N LEU A 97 -6.37 -17.28 4.77
CA LEU A 97 -6.81 -16.09 4.04
C LEU A 97 -7.05 -14.89 4.97
N VAL A 98 -7.65 -15.11 6.15
CA VAL A 98 -7.82 -14.04 7.16
C VAL A 98 -6.48 -13.46 7.60
N GLY A 99 -5.47 -14.32 7.80
CA GLY A 99 -4.12 -13.90 8.16
C GLY A 99 -3.51 -12.97 7.11
N LEU A 100 -3.64 -13.31 5.83
CA LEU A 100 -3.17 -12.46 4.73
C LEU A 100 -3.91 -11.12 4.68
N ALA A 101 -5.23 -11.12 4.82
CA ALA A 101 -6.03 -9.90 4.84
C ALA A 101 -5.65 -8.98 6.01
N GLN A 102 -5.38 -9.56 7.20
CA GLN A 102 -4.90 -8.81 8.35
C GLN A 102 -3.56 -8.14 8.07
N GLN A 103 -2.57 -8.89 7.57
CA GLN A 103 -1.25 -8.34 7.28
C GLN A 103 -1.30 -7.24 6.21
N ALA A 104 -2.14 -7.43 5.19
CA ALA A 104 -2.38 -6.42 4.16
C ALA A 104 -2.98 -5.14 4.77
N ALA A 105 -4.02 -5.27 5.61
CA ALA A 105 -4.65 -4.14 6.30
C ALA A 105 -3.65 -3.38 7.20
N GLU A 106 -2.85 -4.10 8.01
CA GLU A 106 -1.86 -3.51 8.91
C GLU A 106 -0.77 -2.75 8.16
N ASN A 107 -0.21 -3.33 7.09
CA ASN A 107 0.80 -2.66 6.27
C ASN A 107 0.22 -1.43 5.57
N ALA A 108 -1.01 -1.56 5.08
CA ALA A 108 -1.65 -0.47 4.37
C ALA A 108 -1.95 0.70 5.35
N GLU A 109 -2.46 0.46 6.56
CA GLU A 109 -2.63 1.53 7.58
C GLU A 109 -1.29 2.18 7.97
N LYS A 110 -0.20 1.39 8.15
CA LYS A 110 1.14 1.94 8.38
C LYS A 110 1.58 2.88 7.26
N ALA A 111 1.27 2.56 6.01
CA ALA A 111 1.58 3.43 4.87
C ALA A 111 0.80 4.76 4.95
N LYS A 112 -0.51 4.70 5.19
CA LYS A 112 -1.37 5.89 5.29
C LYS A 112 -0.99 6.80 6.46
N ASP A 113 -0.68 6.25 7.62
CA ASP A 113 -0.28 7.03 8.79
C ASP A 113 0.97 7.88 8.51
N LYS A 114 1.89 7.36 7.69
CA LYS A 114 3.12 8.09 7.30
C LYS A 114 2.83 9.28 6.39
N PHE A 115 1.78 9.23 5.59
CA PHE A 115 1.33 10.34 4.74
C PHE A 115 0.35 11.29 5.43
N ARG A 116 -0.01 11.02 6.69
CA ARG A 116 -0.92 11.89 7.45
C ARG A 116 -0.32 13.29 7.59
N ASN A 117 -1.14 14.30 7.33
CA ASN A 117 -0.76 15.72 7.43
C ASN A 117 0.40 16.14 6.50
N VAL A 118 0.59 15.46 5.36
CA VAL A 118 1.71 15.74 4.42
C VAL A 118 1.86 17.22 4.08
N ARG A 119 0.78 17.92 3.77
CA ARG A 119 0.80 19.37 3.46
C ARG A 119 1.34 20.22 4.60
N MET A 120 0.90 19.92 5.83
CA MET A 120 1.35 20.65 7.01
C MET A 120 2.84 20.39 7.28
N ILE A 121 3.27 19.13 7.19
CA ILE A 121 4.65 18.72 7.45
C ILE A 121 5.59 19.30 6.39
N VAL A 122 5.34 19.02 5.11
CA VAL A 122 6.18 19.48 4.01
C VAL A 122 6.23 21.01 3.97
N GLY A 123 5.07 21.68 4.09
CA GLY A 123 5.03 23.15 4.11
C GLY A 123 5.83 23.76 5.27
N LYS A 124 5.81 23.14 6.46
CA LYS A 124 6.66 23.57 7.58
C LYS A 124 8.14 23.39 7.25
N LEU A 125 8.53 22.21 6.79
CA LEU A 125 9.91 21.86 6.49
C LEU A 125 10.51 22.76 5.41
N VAL A 126 9.76 23.06 4.35
CA VAL A 126 10.19 23.96 3.27
C VAL A 126 10.41 25.38 3.82
N ARG A 127 9.47 25.93 4.59
CA ARG A 127 9.62 27.27 5.18
C ARG A 127 10.80 27.36 6.14
N ASP A 128 11.00 26.33 6.97
CA ASP A 128 12.11 26.30 7.92
C ASP A 128 13.47 26.24 7.19
N ALA A 129 13.57 25.44 6.12
CA ALA A 129 14.77 25.40 5.28
C ALA A 129 15.03 26.74 4.57
N GLN A 130 14.00 27.37 3.97
CA GLN A 130 14.13 28.67 3.30
C GLN A 130 14.62 29.78 4.25
N LYS A 131 14.12 29.82 5.49
CA LYS A 131 14.55 30.80 6.50
C LYS A 131 16.03 30.66 6.86
N GLN A 132 16.55 29.43 6.90
CA GLN A 132 17.96 29.15 7.22
C GLN A 132 18.89 29.34 6.01
N GLN A 133 18.36 29.22 4.79
CA GLN A 133 19.13 29.28 3.55
C GLN A 133 19.42 30.72 3.08
N SER A 134 18.67 31.73 3.55
CA SER A 134 18.77 33.13 3.08
C SER A 134 20.15 33.79 3.22
N MET A 135 21.08 33.15 3.92
CA MET A 135 22.45 33.64 4.09
C MET A 135 23.48 33.08 3.09
N ASN A 136 23.20 31.99 2.34
CA ASN A 136 24.19 31.34 1.43
C ASN A 136 23.54 30.48 0.31
N ALA A 137 22.37 30.86 -0.22
CA ALA A 137 21.57 29.98 -1.07
C ALA A 137 22.21 29.64 -2.43
N SER A 138 22.32 28.33 -2.73
CA SER A 138 22.51 27.86 -4.11
C SER A 138 21.18 27.84 -4.86
N LYS A 139 21.15 28.32 -6.11
CA LYS A 139 19.96 28.28 -6.99
C LYS A 139 19.39 26.86 -7.16
N SER A 140 20.25 25.84 -7.03
CA SER A 140 19.84 24.43 -7.14
C SER A 140 18.93 24.01 -5.99
N SER A 141 19.25 24.44 -4.76
CA SER A 141 18.53 24.00 -3.56
C SER A 141 17.18 24.72 -3.42
N GLU A 142 17.09 25.98 -3.85
CA GLU A 142 15.80 26.69 -3.96
C GLU A 142 14.85 26.01 -4.95
N LYS A 143 15.37 25.60 -6.11
CA LYS A 143 14.59 24.85 -7.10
C LYS A 143 14.06 23.54 -6.53
N GLN A 144 14.89 22.77 -5.83
CA GLN A 144 14.47 21.51 -5.21
C GLN A 144 13.40 21.71 -4.15
N LEU A 145 13.54 22.72 -3.28
CA LEU A 145 12.53 23.06 -2.27
C LEU A 145 11.18 23.41 -2.90
N LYS A 146 11.20 24.19 -3.99
CA LYS A 146 10.00 24.54 -4.75
C LYS A 146 9.36 23.31 -5.39
N GLU A 147 10.14 22.43 -6.00
CA GLU A 147 9.65 21.16 -6.56
C GLU A 147 9.00 20.29 -5.47
N LEU A 148 9.58 20.22 -4.27
CA LEU A 148 9.01 19.50 -3.13
C LEU A 148 7.67 20.10 -2.67
N GLU A 149 7.59 21.43 -2.59
CA GLU A 149 6.37 22.16 -2.21
C GLU A 149 5.24 21.96 -3.23
N GLU A 150 5.56 22.07 -4.53
CA GLU A 150 4.61 21.82 -5.62
C GLU A 150 4.15 20.35 -5.64
N GLY A 151 5.05 19.43 -5.27
CA GLY A 151 4.79 18.00 -5.17
C GLY A 151 3.87 17.57 -4.02
N VAL A 152 3.48 18.48 -3.11
CA VAL A 152 2.57 18.13 -1.98
C VAL A 152 1.25 17.55 -2.47
N THR A 153 0.66 18.13 -3.51
CA THR A 153 -0.62 17.67 -4.08
C THR A 153 -0.52 16.24 -4.59
N MET A 154 0.61 15.88 -5.19
CA MET A 154 0.89 14.52 -5.65
C MET A 154 1.04 13.53 -4.48
N LEU A 155 1.69 13.93 -3.38
CA LEU A 155 1.78 13.11 -2.17
C LEU A 155 0.39 12.88 -1.53
N GLU A 156 -0.50 13.88 -1.60
CA GLU A 156 -1.89 13.76 -1.15
C GLU A 156 -2.71 12.83 -2.02
N SER A 157 -2.62 12.95 -3.36
CA SER A 157 -3.26 12.04 -4.30
C SER A 157 -2.80 10.59 -4.09
N PHE A 158 -1.50 10.39 -3.87
CA PHE A 158 -0.96 9.08 -3.52
C PHE A 158 -1.54 8.53 -2.22
N SER A 159 -1.59 9.35 -1.17
CA SER A 159 -2.20 8.98 0.11
C SER A 159 -3.67 8.62 0.00
N ALA A 160 -4.44 9.37 -0.82
CA ALA A 160 -5.84 9.08 -1.09
C ALA A 160 -6.01 7.73 -1.82
N CYS A 161 -5.21 7.47 -2.85
CA CYS A 161 -5.23 6.21 -3.59
C CYS A 161 -4.89 5.00 -2.70
N ILE A 162 -3.86 5.15 -1.84
CA ILE A 162 -3.53 4.17 -0.80
C ILE A 162 -4.72 3.98 0.15
N SER A 163 -5.39 5.05 0.57
CA SER A 163 -6.53 4.98 1.50
C SER A 163 -7.70 4.19 0.92
N THR A 164 -7.98 4.33 -0.38
CA THR A 164 -8.98 3.49 -1.06
C THR A 164 -8.57 2.02 -1.03
N HIS A 165 -7.30 1.72 -1.32
CA HIS A 165 -6.75 0.36 -1.22
C HIS A 165 -6.88 -0.24 0.19
N ILE A 166 -6.56 0.56 1.21
CA ILE A 166 -6.67 0.20 2.63
C ILE A 166 -8.10 -0.11 3.00
N SER A 167 -9.03 0.75 2.62
CA SER A 167 -10.43 0.63 3.05
C SER A 167 -11.02 -0.73 2.69
N TRP A 168 -10.66 -1.27 1.52
CA TRP A 168 -11.07 -2.61 1.12
C TRP A 168 -10.47 -3.70 2.01
N TRP A 169 -9.16 -3.68 2.26
CA TRP A 169 -8.52 -4.67 3.16
C TRP A 169 -9.09 -4.63 4.57
N THR A 170 -9.36 -3.43 5.08
CA THR A 170 -10.01 -3.25 6.37
C THR A 170 -11.42 -3.83 6.37
N THR A 171 -12.20 -3.65 5.30
CA THR A 171 -13.53 -4.27 5.16
C THR A 171 -13.44 -5.81 5.14
N VAL A 172 -12.53 -6.38 4.34
CA VAL A 172 -12.31 -7.83 4.27
C VAL A 172 -11.92 -8.33 5.67
N TYR A 173 -10.84 -7.81 6.25
CA TYR A 173 -10.36 -8.20 7.57
C TYR A 173 -11.42 -8.06 8.67
N MET A 174 -12.15 -6.95 8.74
CA MET A 174 -13.18 -6.75 9.78
C MET A 174 -14.37 -7.69 9.61
N GLY A 175 -14.75 -8.00 8.36
CA GLY A 175 -15.74 -9.04 8.06
C GLY A 175 -15.34 -10.40 8.66
N HIS A 176 -14.07 -10.75 8.53
CA HIS A 176 -13.50 -12.01 9.04
C HIS A 176 -13.21 -12.02 10.55
N LYS A 177 -12.68 -10.93 11.10
CA LYS A 177 -12.23 -10.83 12.50
C LYS A 177 -13.35 -11.14 13.48
N SER A 178 -14.57 -10.66 13.18
CA SER A 178 -15.74 -10.88 14.04
C SER A 178 -16.15 -12.35 14.15
N GLN A 179 -15.86 -13.16 13.13
CA GLN A 179 -16.14 -14.60 13.12
C GLN A 179 -15.01 -15.39 13.79
N VAL A 180 -13.75 -15.10 13.42
CA VAL A 180 -12.57 -15.80 13.96
C VAL A 180 -12.45 -15.60 15.48
N MET A 181 -12.76 -14.40 16.00
CA MET A 181 -12.71 -14.13 17.44
C MET A 181 -13.73 -14.92 18.26
N ARG A 182 -14.80 -15.42 17.64
CA ARG A 182 -15.82 -16.22 18.35
C ARG A 182 -15.46 -17.70 18.42
N LEU A 183 -14.34 -18.13 17.81
CA LEU A 183 -13.99 -19.53 17.57
C LEU A 183 -15.07 -20.30 16.79
N ASP A 184 -16.01 -19.58 16.19
CA ASP A 184 -17.05 -20.14 15.35
C ASP A 184 -16.46 -20.48 13.98
N PRO A 185 -17.01 -21.51 13.28
CA PRO A 185 -16.71 -21.73 11.88
C PRO A 185 -16.94 -20.44 11.07
N VAL A 186 -16.02 -20.18 10.15
CA VAL A 186 -16.11 -19.05 9.24
C VAL A 186 -17.32 -19.30 8.32
N VAL A 187 -18.33 -18.43 8.37
CA VAL A 187 -19.56 -18.57 7.58
C VAL A 187 -19.30 -18.01 6.18
N VAL A 188 -19.23 -18.92 5.20
CA VAL A 188 -18.93 -18.60 3.80
C VAL A 188 -20.03 -19.11 2.88
N ARG A 189 -20.46 -18.28 1.93
CA ARG A 189 -21.28 -18.73 0.80
C ARG A 189 -20.38 -19.34 -0.28
N TYR A 190 -20.10 -20.63 -0.17
CA TYR A 190 -19.29 -21.35 -1.18
C TYR A 190 -19.84 -21.22 -2.61
N ASN A 191 -21.15 -21.05 -2.77
CA ASN A 191 -21.77 -20.84 -4.08
C ASN A 191 -21.32 -19.53 -4.77
N THR A 192 -20.88 -18.52 -4.02
CA THR A 192 -20.36 -17.27 -4.58
C THR A 192 -19.05 -17.51 -5.32
N ILE A 193 -18.12 -18.26 -4.71
CA ILE A 193 -16.81 -18.52 -5.31
C ILE A 193 -16.87 -19.61 -6.40
N ARG A 194 -17.94 -20.42 -6.45
CA ARG A 194 -18.27 -21.28 -7.60
C ARG A 194 -18.75 -20.51 -8.84
N ASN A 195 -19.11 -19.23 -8.69
CA ASN A 195 -19.53 -18.42 -9.81
C ASN A 195 -18.31 -18.04 -10.67
N GLN A 196 -18.30 -18.48 -11.94
CA GLN A 196 -17.20 -18.19 -12.85
C GLN A 196 -16.94 -16.69 -13.04
N GLY A 197 -17.97 -15.86 -12.95
CA GLY A 197 -17.84 -14.40 -12.98
C GLY A 197 -17.05 -13.85 -11.79
N VAL A 198 -17.22 -14.43 -10.59
CA VAL A 198 -16.45 -14.06 -9.40
C VAL A 198 -15.00 -14.53 -9.53
N VAL A 199 -14.78 -15.77 -9.96
CA VAL A 199 -13.42 -16.31 -10.22
C VAL A 199 -12.68 -15.47 -11.25
N ASN A 200 -13.35 -15.05 -12.33
CA ASN A 200 -12.74 -14.20 -13.36
C ASN A 200 -12.33 -12.83 -12.81
N LYS A 201 -13.11 -12.23 -11.91
CA LYS A 201 -12.73 -10.98 -11.24
C LYS A 201 -11.49 -11.16 -10.35
N TRP A 202 -11.39 -12.27 -9.62
CA TRP A 202 -10.18 -12.60 -8.85
C TRP A 202 -8.94 -12.79 -9.74
N LYS A 203 -9.09 -13.46 -10.89
CA LYS A 203 -8.00 -13.58 -11.89
C LYS A 203 -7.56 -12.22 -12.42
N GLN A 204 -8.51 -11.33 -12.70
CA GLN A 204 -8.21 -9.96 -13.12
C GLN A 204 -7.47 -9.19 -12.02
N LEU A 205 -7.99 -9.20 -10.79
CA LEU A 205 -7.39 -8.49 -9.67
C LEU A 205 -5.97 -9.00 -9.37
N ARG A 206 -5.75 -10.32 -9.44
CA ARG A 206 -4.42 -10.92 -9.38
C ARG A 206 -3.49 -10.30 -10.42
N GLN A 207 -3.93 -10.18 -11.68
CA GLN A 207 -3.11 -9.58 -12.73
C GLN A 207 -2.80 -8.11 -12.45
N GLU A 208 -3.76 -7.35 -11.92
CA GLU A 208 -3.54 -5.95 -11.53
C GLU A 208 -2.49 -5.82 -10.41
N TYR A 209 -2.45 -6.76 -9.46
CA TYR A 209 -1.40 -6.83 -8.45
C TYR A 209 -0.03 -7.17 -9.04
N VAL A 210 0.04 -8.12 -9.98
CA VAL A 210 1.28 -8.44 -10.70
C VAL A 210 1.79 -7.20 -11.43
N ASP A 211 0.92 -6.50 -12.15
CA ASP A 211 1.27 -5.30 -12.90
C ASP A 211 1.78 -4.18 -11.96
N TYR A 212 1.11 -3.97 -10.82
CA TYR A 212 1.53 -3.00 -9.82
C TYR A 212 2.90 -3.36 -9.23
N THR A 213 3.04 -4.57 -8.70
CA THR A 213 4.27 -5.03 -8.04
C THR A 213 5.45 -5.03 -9.01
N TYR A 214 5.25 -5.43 -10.27
CA TYR A 214 6.28 -5.37 -11.32
C TYR A 214 6.69 -3.93 -11.63
N LYS A 215 5.73 -3.04 -11.91
CA LYS A 215 5.99 -1.63 -12.23
C LYS A 215 6.74 -0.92 -11.11
N VAL A 216 6.34 -1.15 -9.86
CA VAL A 216 6.95 -0.49 -8.70
C VAL A 216 8.29 -1.13 -8.36
N SER A 217 8.39 -2.46 -8.31
CA SER A 217 9.65 -3.15 -7.98
C SER A 217 10.77 -2.84 -8.97
N PHE A 218 10.49 -2.82 -10.27
CA PHE A 218 11.51 -2.49 -11.27
C PHE A 218 12.05 -1.06 -11.09
N ARG A 219 11.22 -0.13 -10.62
CA ARG A 219 11.57 1.28 -10.45
C ARG A 219 12.20 1.58 -9.08
N CYS A 220 11.88 0.80 -8.06
CA CYS A 220 12.41 0.97 -6.69
C CYS A 220 13.66 0.12 -6.40
N ARG A 221 13.87 -1.04 -7.08
CA ARG A 221 15.00 -1.96 -6.83
C ARG A 221 16.40 -1.37 -7.02
N PHE A 222 16.54 -0.26 -7.76
CA PHE A 222 17.84 0.40 -7.91
C PHE A 222 18.36 1.05 -6.63
N LEU A 223 17.59 1.07 -5.52
CA LEU A 223 18.03 1.68 -4.25
C LEU A 223 17.97 0.73 -3.04
N SER A 224 17.35 -0.45 -3.13
CA SER A 224 17.45 -1.48 -2.07
C SER A 224 18.83 -2.16 -1.99
N ILE A 225 19.75 -1.89 -2.91
CA ILE A 225 21.14 -2.41 -2.85
C ILE A 225 21.98 -1.67 -1.80
N HIS A 226 21.51 -0.54 -1.27
CA HIS A 226 22.13 0.07 -0.10
C HIS A 226 21.16 0.05 1.08
N ASN A 227 21.25 -1.05 1.83
CA ASN A 227 20.86 -1.14 3.23
C ASN A 227 21.07 0.21 3.93
N PHE A 228 20.01 0.76 4.50
CA PHE A 228 20.16 1.60 5.68
C PHE A 228 20.53 0.64 6.83
N CYS A 229 21.81 0.74 7.23
CA CYS A 229 22.62 -0.10 8.12
C CYS A 229 23.41 -1.22 7.43
#